data_AF-A0ABD4RI96-F1
#
_entry.id   AF-A0ABD4RI96-F1
#
_cell.length_a   1.000
_cell.length_b   1.000
_cell.length_c   1.000
_cell.angle_alpha   90.00
_cell.angle_beta   90.00
_cell.angle_gamma   90.00
#
_symmetry.space_group_name_H-M   'P 1'
#
loop_
_entity.id
_entity.type
_entity.pdbx_description
1 polymer ?
#
loop_
_entity_poly.entity_id
_entity_poly.type
_entity_poly.pdbx_seq_one_letter_code
_entity_poly.pdbx_strand_id
1 'polypeptide(L)'
;MNIKGIGLTSGINYYNKVSNSKVNKIENKVSKDRIEISKEAKALRDYGIDRSDYDKSAKVNEIKNKLSNGTYKIDAKLTAKAMIDEMRRK
;
A
#
# COMPACT_ATOMS: atom_id res chain seq x y z
N MET A 1 22.94 69.74 -1.41
CA MET A 1 22.54 68.61 -2.30
C MET A 1 22.59 67.34 -1.48
N ASN A 2 21.50 66.56 -1.45
CA ASN A 2 21.40 65.30 -0.68
C ASN A 2 21.22 64.14 -1.67
N ILE A 3 22.25 63.31 -1.85
CA ILE A 3 22.25 62.21 -2.81
C ILE A 3 22.09 60.90 -2.01
N LYS A 4 20.92 60.26 -2.10
CA LYS A 4 20.68 58.93 -1.54
C LYS A 4 21.09 57.87 -2.56
N GLY A 5 22.02 56.99 -2.18
CA GLY A 5 22.49 55.89 -3.01
C GLY A 5 21.37 54.90 -3.31
N ILE A 6 21.16 54.63 -4.60
CA ILE A 6 20.27 53.56 -5.09
C ILE A 6 20.81 52.20 -4.62
N GLY A 7 19.99 51.48 -3.84
CA GLY A 7 20.37 50.26 -3.15
C GLY A 7 20.82 49.13 -4.10
N LEU A 8 22.11 48.80 -4.05
CA LEU A 8 22.76 47.68 -4.75
C LEU A 8 22.07 46.31 -4.53
N THR A 9 21.27 46.18 -3.47
CA THR A 9 20.56 44.95 -3.10
C THR A 9 19.44 44.56 -4.08
N SER A 10 18.85 45.54 -4.78
CA SER A 10 17.73 45.28 -5.70
C SER A 10 18.19 44.70 -7.04
N GLY A 11 19.39 45.07 -7.52
CA GLY A 11 19.95 44.57 -8.78
C GLY A 11 20.45 43.13 -8.70
N ILE A 12 21.01 42.73 -7.55
CA ILE A 12 21.52 41.37 -7.31
C ILE A 12 20.38 40.34 -7.30
N ASN A 13 19.22 40.71 -6.75
CA ASN A 13 18.03 39.84 -6.73
C ASN A 13 17.40 39.63 -8.11
N TYR A 14 17.65 40.52 -9.09
CA TYR A 14 17.12 40.36 -10.44
C TYR A 14 17.86 39.24 -11.20
N TYR A 15 19.19 39.18 -11.08
CA TYR A 15 20.00 38.14 -11.73
C TYR A 15 19.70 36.73 -11.19
N ASN A 16 19.50 36.59 -9.86
CA ASN A 16 19.13 35.31 -9.24
C ASN A 16 17.70 34.86 -9.61
N LYS A 17 16.80 35.80 -9.93
CA LYS A 17 15.42 35.46 -10.32
C LYS A 17 15.36 34.86 -11.73
N VAL A 18 16.24 35.29 -12.64
CA VAL A 18 16.28 34.82 -14.04
C VAL A 18 16.82 33.39 -14.15
N SER A 19 17.80 33.00 -13.31
CA SER A 19 18.34 31.64 -13.30
C SER A 19 17.35 30.61 -12.75
N ASN A 20 16.52 30.99 -11.76
CA ASN A 20 15.53 30.11 -11.14
C ASN A 20 14.28 29.89 -12.00
N SER A 21 14.03 30.73 -13.02
CA SER A 21 12.82 30.67 -13.85
C SER A 21 12.92 29.78 -15.10
N LYS A 22 14.02 29.04 -15.31
CA LYS A 22 14.26 28.30 -16.57
C LYS A 22 14.41 26.78 -16.46
N VAL A 23 13.92 26.14 -15.41
CA VAL A 23 13.71 24.69 -15.46
C VAL A 23 12.37 24.36 -14.81
N ASN A 24 11.29 24.60 -15.54
CA ASN A 24 10.12 23.73 -15.38
C ASN A 24 10.63 22.35 -15.78
N LYS A 25 11.05 21.57 -14.78
CA LYS A 25 11.44 20.17 -14.95
C LYS A 25 10.18 19.49 -15.46
N ILE A 26 10.06 19.37 -16.78
CA ILE A 26 8.99 18.61 -17.41
C ILE A 26 9.20 17.21 -16.88
N GLU A 27 8.36 16.80 -15.94
CA GLU A 27 8.33 15.43 -15.49
C GLU A 27 7.98 14.61 -16.71
N ASN A 28 8.99 14.01 -17.33
CA ASN A 28 8.83 13.02 -18.37
C ASN A 28 8.08 11.85 -17.72
N LYS A 29 6.75 11.91 -17.73
CA LYS A 29 5.89 10.79 -17.37
C LYS A 29 6.12 9.74 -18.44
N VAL A 30 7.10 8.87 -18.19
CA VAL A 30 7.31 7.67 -18.98
C VAL A 30 6.02 6.86 -18.83
N SER A 31 5.20 6.88 -19.88
CA SER A 31 4.02 6.03 -19.98
C SER A 31 4.53 4.60 -20.08
N LYS A 32 4.43 3.86 -18.98
CA LYS A 32 4.72 2.44 -18.92
C LYS A 32 3.40 1.73 -18.70
N ASP A 33 3.26 0.57 -19.32
CA ASP A 33 2.14 -0.29 -19.05
C ASP A 33 2.12 -0.66 -17.55
N ARG A 34 0.95 -0.52 -16.94
CA ARG A 34 0.71 -0.85 -15.54
C ARG A 34 -0.52 -1.72 -15.44
N ILE A 35 -0.40 -2.80 -14.67
CA ILE A 35 -1.53 -3.63 -14.29
C ILE A 35 -2.00 -3.11 -12.93
N GLU A 36 -3.26 -2.66 -12.85
CA GLU A 36 -3.87 -2.17 -11.62
C GLU A 36 -5.11 -3.00 -11.26
N ILE A 37 -5.42 -3.08 -9.97
CA ILE A 37 -6.65 -3.69 -9.48
C ILE A 37 -7.82 -2.78 -9.85
N SER A 38 -8.89 -3.35 -10.42
CA SER A 38 -10.09 -2.60 -10.81
C SER A 38 -10.74 -1.91 -9.61
N LYS A 39 -11.52 -0.86 -9.86
CA LYS A 39 -12.20 -0.10 -8.78
C LYS A 39 -13.17 -1.00 -8.02
N GLU A 40 -13.85 -1.88 -8.73
CA GLU A 40 -14.80 -2.86 -8.23
C GLU A 40 -14.09 -3.91 -7.36
N ALA A 41 -12.93 -4.39 -7.80
CA ALA A 41 -12.13 -5.35 -7.03
C ALA A 41 -11.54 -4.72 -5.75
N LYS A 42 -11.16 -3.43 -5.79
CA LYS A 42 -10.77 -2.69 -4.57
C LYS A 42 -11.96 -2.56 -3.60
N ALA A 43 -13.12 -2.17 -4.09
CA ALA A 43 -14.33 -2.07 -3.26
C ALA A 43 -14.75 -3.41 -2.65
N LEU A 44 -14.67 -4.51 -3.41
CA LEU A 44 -14.95 -5.87 -2.89
C LEU A 44 -13.93 -6.32 -1.84
N ARG A 45 -12.65 -5.98 -2.01
CA ARG A 45 -11.61 -6.28 -1.01
C ARG A 45 -11.88 -5.53 0.29
N ASP A 46 -12.26 -4.26 0.17
CA ASP A 46 -12.49 -3.40 1.33
C ASP A 46 -13.84 -3.72 2.01
N TYR A 47 -14.82 -4.24 1.26
CA TYR A 47 -16.08 -4.80 1.78
C TYR A 47 -15.93 -6.21 2.36
N GLY A 48 -14.89 -6.94 1.93
CA GLY A 48 -14.67 -8.34 2.26
C GLY A 48 -14.16 -8.54 3.68
N ILE A 49 -15.07 -8.47 4.65
CA ILE A 49 -14.91 -8.79 6.07
C ILE A 49 -13.68 -8.10 6.68
N ASP A 50 -13.93 -7.07 7.49
CA ASP A 50 -12.88 -6.44 8.29
C ASP A 50 -12.12 -7.53 9.05
N ARG A 51 -10.89 -7.84 8.60
CA ARG A 51 -10.11 -8.98 9.12
C ARG A 51 -9.77 -8.78 10.59
N SER A 52 -9.96 -7.57 11.13
CA SER A 52 -9.86 -7.24 12.54
C SER A 52 -10.91 -7.93 13.41
N ASP A 53 -12.11 -8.21 12.88
CA ASP A 53 -13.24 -8.75 13.68
C ASP A 53 -13.28 -10.29 13.67
N TYR A 54 -12.43 -10.95 12.89
CA TYR A 54 -12.36 -12.41 12.86
C TYR A 54 -11.31 -12.91 13.85
N ASP A 55 -11.59 -12.78 15.15
CA ASP A 55 -10.72 -13.36 16.18
C ASP A 55 -10.81 -14.89 16.17
N LYS A 56 -9.75 -15.54 15.64
CA LYS A 56 -9.61 -17.01 15.64
C LYS A 56 -9.00 -17.55 16.94
N SER A 57 -8.66 -16.71 17.91
CA SER A 57 -7.92 -17.09 19.11
C SER A 57 -8.60 -18.23 19.86
N ALA A 58 -9.92 -18.16 20.04
CA ALA A 58 -10.72 -19.18 20.71
C ALA A 58 -10.61 -20.54 20.00
N LYS A 59 -10.76 -20.57 18.68
CA LYS A 59 -10.65 -21.79 17.87
C LYS A 59 -9.23 -22.37 17.90
N VAL A 60 -8.21 -21.51 17.86
CA VAL A 60 -6.81 -21.93 17.95
C VAL A 60 -6.52 -22.56 19.32
N ASN A 61 -7.00 -21.94 20.40
CA ASN A 61 -6.82 -22.45 21.75
C ASN A 61 -7.55 -23.79 21.95
N GLU A 62 -8.76 -23.94 21.40
CA GLU A 62 -9.48 -25.21 21.41
C GLU A 62 -8.68 -26.33 20.74
N ILE A 63 -8.11 -26.08 19.55
CA ILE A 63 -7.30 -27.05 18.82
C ILE A 63 -6.03 -27.40 19.62
N LYS A 64 -5.36 -26.40 20.20
CA LYS A 64 -4.17 -26.62 21.05
C LYS A 64 -4.50 -27.52 22.23
N ASN A 65 -5.62 -27.27 22.92
CA ASN A 65 -6.06 -28.11 24.05
C ASN A 65 -6.34 -29.55 23.61
N LYS A 66 -7.01 -29.75 22.47
CA LYS A 66 -7.25 -31.11 21.91
C LYS A 66 -5.96 -31.82 21.55
N LEU A 67 -4.96 -31.09 21.05
CA LEU A 67 -3.65 -31.64 20.73
C LEU A 67 -2.89 -32.05 21.99
N SER A 68 -2.85 -31.19 23.01
CA SER A 68 -2.23 -31.50 24.31
C SER A 68 -2.90 -32.68 25.00
N ASN A 69 -4.22 -32.81 24.89
CA ASN A 69 -4.98 -33.92 25.47
C ASN A 69 -4.96 -35.19 24.59
N GLY A 70 -4.30 -35.17 23.42
CA GLY A 70 -4.24 -36.30 22.50
C GLY A 70 -5.57 -36.68 21.84
N THR A 71 -6.60 -35.84 21.94
CA THR A 71 -7.95 -36.10 21.40
C THR A 71 -8.17 -35.50 20.02
N TYR A 72 -7.17 -34.80 19.48
CA TYR A 72 -7.23 -34.25 18.13
C TYR A 72 -7.14 -35.36 17.07
N LYS A 73 -8.24 -35.62 16.38
CA LYS A 73 -8.29 -36.60 15.27
C LYS A 73 -8.15 -35.87 13.93
N ILE A 74 -7.13 -36.24 13.17
CA ILE A 74 -6.89 -35.72 11.83
C ILE A 74 -7.86 -36.40 10.86
N ASP A 75 -8.67 -35.61 10.15
CA ASP A 75 -9.52 -36.10 9.07
C ASP A 75 -8.75 -35.99 7.73
N ALA A 76 -8.29 -37.13 7.21
CA ALA A 76 -7.54 -37.20 5.97
C ALA A 76 -8.38 -36.77 4.74
N LYS A 77 -9.69 -37.05 4.74
CA LYS A 77 -10.60 -36.69 3.64
C LYS A 77 -10.82 -35.19 3.59
N LEU A 78 -11.05 -34.57 4.76
CA LEU A 78 -11.17 -33.12 4.88
C LEU A 78 -9.87 -32.42 4.47
N THR A 79 -8.73 -32.96 4.90
CA THR A 79 -7.41 -32.43 4.55
C THR A 79 -7.17 -32.46 3.05
N ALA A 80 -7.37 -33.62 2.41
CA ALA A 80 -7.20 -33.76 0.97
C ALA A 80 -8.15 -32.85 0.17
N LYS A 81 -9.41 -32.72 0.63
CA LYS A 81 -10.38 -31.80 0.02
C LYS A 81 -9.89 -30.35 0.10
N ALA A 82 -9.44 -29.90 1.27
CA ALA A 82 -8.92 -28.53 1.43
C ALA A 82 -7.70 -28.24 0.54
N MET A 83 -6.81 -29.23 0.37
CA MET A 83 -5.66 -29.11 -0.53
C MET A 83 -6.11 -28.95 -1.99
N ILE A 84 -7.05 -29.78 -2.45
CA ILE A 84 -7.60 -29.69 -3.81
C ILE A 84 -8.34 -28.37 -4.02
N ASP A 85 -9.13 -27.93 -3.04
CA ASP A 85 -9.90 -26.69 -3.13
C ASP A 85 -8.97 -25.48 -3.28
N GLU A 86 -7.85 -25.41 -2.54
CA GLU A 86 -6.87 -24.33 -2.72
C GLU A 86 -6.08 -24.42 -4.01
N MET A 87 -5.75 -25.62 -4.49
CA MET A 87 -5.11 -25.79 -5.80
C MET A 87 -6.02 -25.36 -6.95
N ARG A 88 -7.35 -25.46 -6.79
CA ARG A 88 -8.34 -25.10 -7.80
C ARG A 88 -8.76 -23.63 -7.76
N ARG A 89 -8.40 -22.91 -6.71
CA ARG A 89 -8.77 -21.50 -6.55
C ARG A 89 -7.98 -20.66 -7.56
N LYS A 90 -8.63 -20.32 -8.67
CA LYS A 90 -8.14 -19.43 -9.73
C LYS A 90 -8.21 -17.96 -9.32
#